data_AF-A0A2V5SAF1-F1
#
_entry.id   AF-A0A2V5SAF1-F1
#
_cell.length_a   1.000
_cell.length_b   1.000
_cell.length_c   1.000
_cell.angle_alpha   90.00
_cell.angle_beta   90.00
_cell.angle_gamma   90.00
#
_symmetry.space_group_name_H-M   'P 1'
#
loop_
_entity.id
_entity.type
_entity.pdbx_description
1 polymer ?
#
loop_
_entity_poly.entity_id
_entity_poly.type
_entity_poly.pdbx_seq_one_letter_code
_entity_poly.pdbx_strand_id
1 'polypeptide(L)'
;MQGLGSDITINVIASIIASGILLGAGFLWGKYRERQRFGKRLEEYDFYPYTVNRENFPEFNLKDFRLGMHYFLKNVDPTAARQLIFIGEQNNVRNQLEPAEQKVYQRLFAKYDGKRIADDTSEYLENFAKLVRLIGKSFPNIGIEILLHDLSNPSHSLVVLENNVTPIS
;
A
#
# COMPACT_ATOMS: atom_id res chain seq x y z
N MET A 1 2.89 -50.54 41.07
CA MET A 1 2.30 -49.33 40.47
C MET A 1 3.41 -48.56 39.74
N GLN A 2 3.67 -48.90 38.48
CA GLN A 2 4.55 -48.17 37.56
C GLN A 2 3.73 -47.99 36.28
N GLY A 3 3.43 -46.76 35.88
CA GLY A 3 2.63 -46.50 34.68
C GLY A 3 2.17 -45.06 34.52
N LEU A 4 2.03 -44.30 35.61
CA LEU A 4 1.51 -42.93 35.51
C LEU A 4 2.56 -41.91 35.04
N GLY A 5 3.85 -42.11 35.33
CA GLY A 5 4.91 -41.15 34.98
C GLY A 5 5.35 -41.18 33.52
N SER A 6 5.38 -42.36 32.88
CA SER A 6 5.76 -42.50 31.47
C SER A 6 4.72 -41.87 30.55
N ASP A 7 3.44 -42.10 30.85
CA ASP A 7 2.33 -41.70 29.97
C ASP A 7 2.13 -40.18 29.98
N ILE A 8 2.31 -39.54 31.13
CA ILE A 8 2.26 -38.07 31.25
C ILE A 8 3.40 -37.44 30.44
N THR A 9 4.62 -37.96 30.58
CA THR A 9 5.79 -37.42 29.87
C THR A 9 5.67 -37.63 28.35
N ILE A 10 5.18 -38.78 27.91
CA ILE A 10 4.91 -39.08 26.50
C ILE A 10 3.82 -38.15 25.92
N ASN A 11 2.73 -37.94 26.66
CA ASN A 11 1.65 -37.04 26.23
C ASN A 11 2.09 -35.57 26.13
N VAL A 12 2.95 -35.12 27.04
CA VAL A 12 3.51 -33.75 26.98
C VAL A 12 4.45 -33.59 25.79
N ILE A 13 5.29 -34.59 25.50
CA ILE A 13 6.18 -34.54 24.33
C ILE A 13 5.33 -34.58 23.04
N ALA A 14 4.33 -35.43 22.99
CA ALA A 14 3.42 -35.53 21.84
C ALA A 14 2.63 -34.23 21.61
N SER A 15 2.18 -33.56 22.68
CA SER A 15 1.46 -32.29 22.57
C SER A 15 2.36 -31.16 22.08
N ILE A 16 3.60 -31.08 22.55
CA ILE A 16 4.59 -30.10 22.05
C ILE A 16 4.87 -30.30 20.56
N ILE A 17 5.07 -31.55 20.13
CA ILE A 17 5.29 -31.87 18.71
C ILE A 17 4.06 -31.52 17.88
N ALA A 18 2.86 -31.89 18.34
CA ALA A 18 1.61 -31.56 17.64
C ALA A 18 1.39 -30.04 17.53
N SER A 19 1.66 -29.29 18.60
CA SER A 19 1.61 -27.83 18.58
C SER A 19 2.66 -27.22 17.64
N GLY A 20 3.87 -27.76 17.60
CA GLY A 20 4.91 -27.34 16.66
C GLY A 20 4.52 -27.56 15.20
N ILE A 21 3.93 -28.71 14.89
CA ILE A 21 3.41 -29.03 13.55
C ILE A 21 2.26 -28.10 13.17
N LEU A 22 1.29 -27.88 14.08
CA LEU A 22 0.15 -26.99 13.83
C LEU A 22 0.58 -25.54 13.63
N LEU A 23 1.55 -25.04 14.41
CA LEU A 23 2.10 -23.70 14.25
C LEU A 23 2.87 -23.57 12.93
N GLY A 24 3.72 -24.54 12.59
CA GLY A 24 4.45 -24.55 11.33
C GLY A 24 3.53 -24.61 10.11
N ALA A 25 2.55 -25.51 10.12
CA ALA A 25 1.55 -25.64 9.06
C ALA A 25 0.68 -24.38 8.95
N GLY A 26 0.23 -23.82 10.09
CA GLY A 26 -0.54 -22.58 10.13
C GLY A 26 0.23 -21.36 9.61
N PHE A 27 1.52 -21.24 9.95
CA PHE A 27 2.38 -20.17 9.44
C PHE A 27 2.62 -20.28 7.93
N LEU A 28 2.93 -21.48 7.43
CA LEU A 28 3.11 -21.72 6.00
C LEU A 28 1.81 -21.50 5.22
N TRP A 29 0.68 -21.95 5.76
CA TRP A 29 -0.64 -21.75 5.16
C TRP A 29 -1.06 -20.27 5.16
N GLY A 30 -0.78 -19.54 6.25
CA GLY A 30 -1.00 -18.10 6.35
C GLY A 30 -0.23 -17.34 5.29
N LYS A 31 1.08 -17.60 5.16
CA LYS A 31 1.95 -16.99 4.16
C LYS A 31 1.54 -17.35 2.72
N TYR A 32 1.10 -18.58 2.48
CA TYR A 32 0.58 -19.01 1.18
C TYR A 32 -0.73 -18.29 0.83
N ARG A 33 -1.65 -18.16 1.79
CA ARG A 33 -2.92 -17.47 1.62
C ARG A 33 -2.75 -15.96 1.45
N GLU A 34 -1.78 -15.34 2.11
CA GLU A 34 -1.45 -13.92 1.91
C GLU A 34 -0.99 -13.67 0.47
N ARG A 35 -0.06 -14.49 -0.05
CA ARG A 35 0.41 -14.39 -1.45
C ARG A 35 -0.66 -14.64 -2.50
N GLN A 36 -1.69 -15.42 -2.16
CA GLN A 36 -2.82 -15.69 -3.04
C GLN A 36 -3.92 -14.62 -2.95
N ARG A 37 -4.00 -13.88 -1.83
CA ARG A 37 -5.05 -12.86 -1.59
C ARG A 37 -4.60 -11.44 -1.89
N PHE A 38 -3.33 -11.14 -1.66
CA PHE A 38 -2.72 -9.87 -1.95
C PHE A 38 -1.71 -10.16 -3.06
N GLY A 39 -1.99 -9.68 -4.26
CA GLY A 39 -1.08 -9.83 -5.39
C GLY A 39 0.28 -9.19 -5.10
N LYS A 40 1.18 -9.20 -6.08
CA LYS A 40 2.50 -8.60 -5.88
C LYS A 40 2.37 -7.08 -5.68
N ARG A 41 3.32 -6.47 -4.98
CA ARG A 41 3.40 -5.01 -4.96
C ARG A 41 3.84 -4.51 -6.34
N LEU A 42 3.35 -3.35 -6.76
CA LEU A 42 3.68 -2.78 -8.08
C LEU A 42 5.19 -2.55 -8.27
N GLU A 43 5.88 -2.20 -7.19
CA GLU A 43 7.34 -2.04 -7.11
C GLU A 43 8.15 -3.34 -7.34
N GLU A 44 7.51 -4.51 -7.31
CA GLU A 44 8.15 -5.78 -7.68
C GLU A 44 8.16 -6.03 -9.20
N TYR A 45 7.57 -5.14 -10.00
CA TYR A 45 7.54 -5.25 -11.45
C TYR A 45 8.59 -4.36 -12.10
N ASP A 46 9.23 -4.87 -13.16
CA ASP A 46 10.25 -4.15 -13.93
C ASP A 46 9.73 -2.84 -14.57
N PHE A 47 8.41 -2.68 -14.67
CA PHE A 47 7.73 -1.49 -15.19
C PHE A 47 7.19 -0.56 -14.10
N TYR A 48 7.73 -0.62 -12.87
CA TYR A 48 7.37 0.33 -11.81
C TYR A 48 7.60 1.76 -12.32
N PRO A 49 6.58 2.65 -12.29
CA PRO A 49 6.63 3.91 -13.04
C PRO A 49 7.41 5.03 -12.36
N TYR A 50 8.14 4.75 -11.29
CA TYR A 50 9.08 5.70 -10.70
C TYR A 50 10.50 5.18 -10.84
N THR A 51 11.37 6.06 -11.31
CA THR A 51 12.81 5.83 -11.36
C THR A 51 13.52 6.92 -10.57
N VAL A 52 14.74 6.64 -10.13
CA VAL A 52 15.57 7.62 -9.43
C VAL A 52 16.43 8.33 -10.47
N ASN A 53 16.33 9.65 -10.56
CA ASN A 53 17.14 10.44 -11.47
C ASN A 53 18.58 10.62 -10.94
N ARG A 54 19.44 11.31 -11.70
CA ARG A 54 20.87 11.52 -11.33
C ARG A 54 21.07 12.29 -10.02
N GLU A 55 20.05 13.01 -9.57
CA GLU A 55 20.05 13.84 -8.38
C GLU A 55 19.35 13.16 -7.19
N ASN A 56 19.05 11.87 -7.31
CA ASN A 56 18.31 11.06 -6.32
C ASN A 56 16.84 11.48 -6.10
N PHE A 57 16.24 12.21 -7.04
CA PHE A 57 14.81 12.51 -6.98
C PHE A 57 13.98 11.45 -7.72
N PRO A 58 12.84 11.02 -7.16
CA PRO A 58 11.89 10.19 -7.88
C PRO A 58 11.30 10.93 -9.09
N GLU A 59 11.35 10.30 -10.26
CA GLU A 59 10.79 10.82 -11.50
C GLU A 59 9.78 9.83 -12.09
N PHE A 60 8.59 10.33 -12.41
CA PHE A 60 7.53 9.56 -13.02
C PHE A 60 7.82 9.27 -14.50
N ASN A 61 7.77 8.00 -14.88
CA ASN A 61 8.00 7.53 -16.23
C ASN A 61 6.70 7.06 -16.88
N LEU A 62 6.19 7.87 -17.81
CA LEU A 62 4.95 7.60 -18.56
C LEU A 62 5.04 6.33 -19.43
N LYS A 63 6.23 5.98 -19.92
CA LYS A 63 6.44 4.78 -20.74
C LYS A 63 6.25 3.51 -19.90
N ASP A 64 6.83 3.47 -18.71
CA ASP A 64 6.72 2.32 -17.80
C ASP A 64 5.30 2.21 -17.26
N PHE A 65 4.65 3.34 -16.98
CA PHE A 65 3.22 3.37 -16.68
C PHE A 65 2.38 2.74 -17.78
N ARG A 66 2.60 3.13 -19.05
CA ARG A 66 1.90 2.55 -20.21
C ARG A 66 2.13 1.05 -20.30
N LEU A 67 3.36 0.59 -20.11
CA LEU A 67 3.67 -0.84 -20.10
C LEU A 67 2.86 -1.57 -19.02
N GLY A 68 2.80 -1.01 -17.81
CA GLY A 68 1.96 -1.53 -16.72
C GLY A 68 0.48 -1.62 -17.08
N MET A 69 -0.08 -0.60 -17.75
CA MET A 69 -1.48 -0.62 -18.17
C MET A 69 -1.78 -1.81 -19.09
N HIS A 70 -0.95 -2.00 -20.11
CA HIS A 70 -1.11 -3.11 -21.05
C HIS A 70 -0.88 -4.47 -20.39
N TYR A 71 0.08 -4.55 -19.47
CA TYR A 71 0.37 -5.76 -18.72
C TYR A 71 -0.82 -6.18 -17.85
N PHE A 72 -1.40 -5.29 -17.03
CA PHE A 72 -2.48 -5.64 -16.11
C PHE A 72 -3.85 -5.83 -16.77
N LEU A 73 -4.02 -5.37 -18.01
CA LEU A 73 -5.16 -5.78 -18.82
C LEU A 73 -5.12 -7.27 -19.18
N LYS A 74 -3.93 -7.83 -19.39
CA LYS A 74 -3.72 -9.24 -19.76
C LYS A 74 -3.48 -10.15 -18.55
N ASN A 75 -2.75 -9.66 -17.55
CA ASN A 75 -2.37 -10.39 -16.36
C ASN A 75 -3.10 -9.81 -15.15
N VAL A 76 -3.93 -10.61 -14.49
CA VAL A 76 -4.73 -10.13 -13.37
C VAL A 76 -3.86 -10.07 -12.12
N ASP A 77 -3.62 -8.85 -11.63
CA ASP A 77 -3.08 -8.59 -10.30
C ASP A 77 -3.85 -7.39 -9.71
N PRO A 78 -4.89 -7.63 -8.89
CA PRO A 78 -5.72 -6.56 -8.36
C PRO A 78 -4.94 -5.61 -7.45
N THR A 79 -3.92 -6.07 -6.75
CA THR A 79 -3.14 -5.24 -5.83
C THR A 79 -2.27 -4.26 -6.63
N ALA A 80 -1.44 -4.77 -7.53
CA ALA A 80 -0.55 -3.95 -8.34
C ALA A 80 -1.31 -3.05 -9.31
N ALA A 81 -2.40 -3.54 -9.92
CA ALA A 81 -3.19 -2.74 -10.85
C ALA A 81 -3.91 -1.58 -10.15
N ARG A 82 -4.41 -1.78 -8.93
CA ARG A 82 -5.01 -0.69 -8.14
C ARG A 82 -3.98 0.35 -7.73
N GLN A 83 -2.77 -0.08 -7.34
CA GLN A 83 -1.64 0.82 -7.09
C GLN A 83 -1.25 1.62 -8.35
N LEU A 84 -1.24 0.98 -9.52
CA LEU A 84 -0.94 1.64 -10.78
C LEU A 84 -2.01 2.70 -11.12
N ILE A 85 -3.30 2.37 -10.99
CA ILE A 85 -4.40 3.33 -11.21
C ILE A 85 -4.26 4.51 -10.25
N PHE A 86 -3.97 4.26 -8.98
CA PHE A 86 -3.74 5.30 -7.99
C PHE A 86 -2.63 6.28 -8.43
N ILE A 87 -1.47 5.77 -8.81
CA ILE A 87 -0.35 6.58 -9.33
C ILE A 87 -0.79 7.37 -10.58
N GLY A 88 -1.61 6.76 -11.44
CA GLY A 88 -2.13 7.38 -12.66
C GLY A 88 -3.03 8.58 -12.41
N GLU A 89 -3.91 8.48 -11.41
CA GLU A 89 -4.77 9.61 -11.01
C GLU A 89 -3.92 10.72 -10.35
N GLN A 90 -2.96 10.38 -9.48
CA GLN A 90 -2.06 11.36 -8.83
C GLN A 90 -1.23 12.18 -9.82
N ASN A 91 -0.77 11.54 -10.90
CA ASN A 91 0.05 12.20 -11.93
C ASN A 91 -0.79 12.79 -13.09
N ASN A 92 -2.11 12.81 -12.97
CA ASN A 92 -3.02 13.31 -14.01
C ASN A 92 -2.75 12.65 -15.39
N VAL A 93 -2.42 11.36 -15.39
CA VAL A 93 -1.92 10.64 -16.57
C VAL A 93 -2.91 10.67 -17.73
N ARG A 94 -4.22 10.76 -17.44
CA ARG A 94 -5.28 10.89 -18.45
C ARG A 94 -5.01 12.01 -19.47
N ASN A 95 -4.47 13.13 -19.01
CA ASN A 95 -4.19 14.30 -19.86
C ASN A 95 -2.84 14.21 -20.58
N GLN A 96 -1.97 13.29 -20.16
CA GLN A 96 -0.66 13.06 -20.78
C GLN A 96 -0.70 11.95 -21.83
N LEU A 97 -1.69 11.07 -21.77
CA LEU A 97 -1.85 9.96 -22.70
C LEU A 97 -2.44 10.41 -24.04
N GLU A 98 -1.95 9.80 -25.12
CA GLU A 98 -2.57 9.88 -26.44
C GLU A 98 -3.99 9.29 -26.44
N PRO A 99 -4.89 9.71 -27.35
CA PRO A 99 -6.29 9.25 -27.36
C PRO A 99 -6.46 7.72 -27.42
N ALA A 100 -5.56 7.01 -28.09
CA ALA A 100 -5.57 5.55 -28.15
C ALA A 100 -5.26 4.92 -26.78
N GLU A 101 -4.28 5.46 -26.06
CA GLU A 101 -3.88 4.99 -24.73
C GLU A 101 -4.87 5.41 -23.64
N GLN A 102 -5.56 6.54 -23.80
CA GLN A 102 -6.67 6.92 -22.90
C GLN A 102 -7.77 5.86 -22.86
N LYS A 103 -8.10 5.25 -24.01
CA LYS A 103 -9.06 4.13 -24.09
C LYS A 103 -8.53 2.86 -23.40
N VAL A 104 -7.22 2.63 -23.44
CA VAL A 104 -6.58 1.53 -22.70
C VAL A 104 -6.69 1.78 -21.20
N TYR A 105 -6.36 2.99 -20.76
CA TYR A 105 -6.46 3.37 -19.36
C TYR A 105 -7.90 3.31 -18.84
N GLN A 106 -8.89 3.78 -19.60
CA GLN A 106 -10.31 3.65 -19.23
C GLN A 106 -10.73 2.19 -19.05
N ARG A 107 -10.28 1.28 -19.92
CA ARG A 107 -10.55 -0.16 -19.76
C ARG A 107 -9.90 -0.73 -18.50
N LEU A 108 -8.67 -0.33 -18.21
CA LEU A 108 -7.98 -0.74 -16.98
C LEU A 108 -8.73 -0.23 -15.74
N PHE A 109 -9.10 1.05 -15.75
CA PHE A 109 -9.85 1.71 -14.69
C PHE A 109 -11.19 1.03 -14.44
N ALA A 110 -11.92 0.66 -15.49
CA ALA A 110 -13.17 -0.09 -15.36
C ALA A 110 -12.96 -1.52 -14.85
N LYS A 111 -11.92 -2.22 -15.34
CA LYS A 111 -11.61 -3.61 -14.95
C LYS A 111 -11.32 -3.77 -13.46
N TYR A 112 -10.67 -2.78 -12.85
CA TYR A 112 -10.22 -2.82 -11.46
C TYR A 112 -11.00 -1.89 -10.52
N ASP A 113 -12.20 -1.46 -10.93
CA ASP A 113 -13.09 -0.59 -10.16
C ASP A 113 -12.39 0.68 -9.64
N GLY A 114 -11.78 1.41 -10.57
CA GLY A 114 -11.00 2.62 -10.27
C GLY A 114 -11.79 3.72 -9.56
N LYS A 115 -13.13 3.72 -9.65
CA LYS A 115 -13.99 4.68 -8.93
C LYS A 115 -13.83 4.51 -7.42
N ARG A 116 -13.93 3.28 -6.92
CA ARG A 116 -13.69 2.98 -5.50
C ARG A 116 -12.29 3.38 -5.05
N ILE A 117 -11.27 3.25 -5.91
CA ILE A 117 -9.89 3.63 -5.56
C ILE A 117 -9.78 5.15 -5.34
N ALA A 118 -10.40 5.95 -6.22
CA ALA A 118 -10.42 7.40 -6.10
C ALA A 118 -11.19 7.83 -4.84
N ASP A 119 -12.33 7.19 -4.56
CA ASP A 119 -13.16 7.47 -3.39
C ASP A 119 -12.43 7.10 -2.08
N ASP A 120 -11.89 5.88 -1.97
CA ASP A 120 -11.12 5.37 -0.81
C ASP A 120 -9.90 6.28 -0.52
N THR A 121 -9.29 6.86 -1.56
CA THR A 121 -8.18 7.82 -1.43
C THR A 121 -8.64 9.12 -0.76
N SER A 122 -9.74 9.69 -1.24
CA SER A 122 -10.28 10.93 -0.68
C SER A 122 -10.67 10.75 0.79
N GLU A 123 -11.26 9.60 1.13
CA GLU A 123 -11.63 9.24 2.49
C GLU A 123 -10.40 9.07 3.39
N TYR A 124 -9.34 8.40 2.91
CA TYR A 124 -8.08 8.23 3.66
C TYR A 124 -7.42 9.58 3.96
N LEU A 125 -7.32 10.46 2.96
CA LEU A 125 -6.71 11.79 3.12
C LEU A 125 -7.53 12.68 4.07
N GLU A 126 -8.85 12.63 3.99
CA GLU A 126 -9.74 13.37 4.89
C GLU A 126 -9.62 12.86 6.34
N ASN A 127 -9.56 11.54 6.52
CA ASN A 127 -9.38 10.92 7.84
C ASN A 127 -8.01 11.25 8.44
N PHE A 128 -6.95 11.27 7.63
CA PHE A 128 -5.63 11.73 8.08
C PHE A 128 -5.65 13.21 8.49
N ALA A 129 -6.23 14.09 7.68
CA ALA A 129 -6.37 15.51 8.03
C ALA A 129 -7.12 15.70 9.36
N LYS A 130 -8.16 14.88 9.61
CA LYS A 130 -8.86 14.85 10.90
C LYS A 130 -7.97 14.41 12.06
N LEU A 131 -7.18 13.34 11.89
CA LEU A 131 -6.24 12.85 12.91
C LEU A 131 -5.15 13.88 13.22
N VAL A 132 -4.52 14.47 12.19
CA VAL A 132 -3.52 15.54 12.36
C VAL A 132 -4.10 16.71 13.13
N ARG A 133 -5.30 17.17 12.76
CA ARG A 133 -6.00 18.24 13.47
C ARG A 133 -6.34 17.89 14.92
N LEU A 134 -6.68 16.64 15.21
CA LEU A 134 -6.92 16.20 16.59
C LEU A 134 -5.62 16.20 17.40
N ILE A 135 -4.51 15.74 16.81
CA ILE A 135 -3.19 15.76 17.44
C ILE A 135 -2.75 17.20 17.72
N GLY A 136 -2.85 18.11 16.75
CA GLY A 136 -2.49 19.51 16.96
C GLY A 136 -3.37 20.22 17.99
N LYS A 137 -4.67 19.90 18.06
CA LYS A 137 -5.56 20.34 19.15
C LYS A 137 -5.17 19.79 20.52
N SER A 138 -4.62 18.59 20.60
CA SER A 138 -4.17 17.98 21.86
C SER A 138 -2.87 18.59 22.39
N PHE A 139 -2.08 19.24 21.54
CA PHE A 139 -0.81 19.86 21.89
C PHE A 139 -0.75 21.34 21.47
N PRO A 140 -1.60 22.20 22.04
CA PRO A 140 -1.61 23.62 21.71
C PRO A 140 -0.27 24.27 22.06
N ASN A 141 0.23 25.14 21.17
CA ASN A 141 1.49 25.90 21.31
C ASN A 141 2.78 25.07 21.22
N ILE A 142 2.71 23.83 20.76
CA ILE A 142 3.87 23.03 20.36
C ILE A 142 3.85 22.97 18.84
N GLY A 143 4.90 23.46 18.17
CA GLY A 143 5.03 23.34 16.72
C GLY A 143 5.25 21.87 16.36
N ILE A 144 4.18 21.17 15.97
CA ILE A 144 4.24 19.77 15.53
C ILE A 144 4.19 19.76 14.00
N GLU A 145 5.24 19.21 13.39
CA GLU A 145 5.29 18.90 11.96
C GLU A 145 5.04 17.39 11.80
N ILE A 146 3.99 17.02 11.06
CA ILE A 146 3.71 15.63 10.71
C ILE A 146 3.98 15.46 9.22
N LEU A 147 5.05 14.75 8.92
CA LEU A 147 5.43 14.34 7.56
C LEU A 147 4.83 12.97 7.26
N LEU A 148 3.82 12.94 6.40
CA LEU A 148 3.32 11.68 5.85
C LEU A 148 3.99 11.41 4.51
N HIS A 149 4.75 10.31 4.44
CA HIS A 149 5.20 9.76 3.17
C HIS A 149 4.18 8.77 2.64
N ASP A 150 3.65 9.06 1.45
CA ASP A 150 2.95 8.05 0.65
C ASP A 150 4.00 7.13 0.00
N LEU A 151 4.09 5.89 0.47
CA LEU A 151 5.02 4.88 -0.08
C LEU A 151 4.74 4.55 -1.56
N SER A 152 3.56 4.91 -2.07
CA SER A 152 3.17 4.73 -3.48
C SER A 152 3.61 5.88 -4.37
N ASN A 153 3.88 7.06 -3.80
CA ASN A 153 4.29 8.27 -4.50
C ASN A 153 5.27 9.07 -3.61
N PRO A 154 6.57 8.74 -3.62
CA PRO A 154 7.57 9.36 -2.75
C PRO A 154 7.73 10.87 -2.96
N SER A 155 7.27 11.39 -4.09
CA SER A 155 7.27 12.83 -4.46
C SER A 155 6.13 13.64 -3.84
N HIS A 156 5.09 12.99 -3.30
CA HIS A 156 3.93 13.66 -2.71
C HIS A 156 3.91 13.46 -1.19
N SER A 157 4.81 14.15 -0.50
CA SER A 157 4.76 14.27 0.96
C SER A 157 3.70 15.30 1.35
N LEU A 158 2.66 14.88 2.08
CA LEU A 158 1.74 15.83 2.70
C LEU A 158 2.41 16.40 3.94
N VAL A 159 2.87 17.64 3.81
CA VAL A 159 3.39 18.44 4.92
C VAL A 159 2.23 19.29 5.45
N VAL A 160 1.79 19.02 6.67
CA VAL A 160 0.81 19.86 7.36
C VAL A 160 1.49 20.51 8.56
N LEU A 161 1.61 21.85 8.51
CA LEU A 161 2.11 22.67 9.60
C LEU A 161 0.91 23.29 10.33
N GLU A 162 0.71 22.95 11.61
CA GLU A 162 -0.24 23.67 12.47
C GLU A 162 0.55 24.61 13.39
N ASN A 163 0.70 25.87 12.98
CA ASN A 163 1.23 26.95 13.81
C ASN A 163 0.12 27.97 14.09
N ASN A 164 -0.28 28.11 15.36
CA ASN A 164 -0.95 29.33 15.82
C ASN A 164 0.11 30.42 15.99
N VAL A 165 0.42 31.17 14.92
CA VAL A 165 1.10 32.46 15.07
C VAL A 165 0.02 33.49 15.35
N THR A 166 -0.17 33.84 16.62
CA THR A 166 -0.81 35.10 16.98
C THR A 166 0.10 36.25 16.49
N PRO A 167 -0.38 37.17 15.64
CA PRO A 167 0.35 38.40 15.40
C PRO A 167 0.34 39.20 16.71
N ILE A 168 1.52 39.47 17.24
CA ILE A 168 1.71 40.45 18.29
C ILE A 168 1.52 41.82 17.63
N SER A 169 0.51 42.57 18.07
CA SER A 169 0.43 44.03 17.88
C SER A 169 0.11 44.68 19.22
#